data_AF-A0A158G174-F1
#
_entry.id   AF-A0A158G174-F1
#
_cell.length_a   1.000
_cell.length_b   1.000
_cell.length_c   1.000
_cell.angle_alpha   90.00
_cell.angle_beta   90.00
_cell.angle_gamma   90.00
#
_symmetry.space_group_name_H-M   'P 1'
#
loop_
_entity.id
_entity.type
_entity.pdbx_description
1 polymer ?
#
loop_
_entity_poly.entity_id
_entity_poly.type
_entity_poly.pdbx_seq_one_letter_code
_entity_poly.pdbx_strand_id
1 'polypeptide(L)'
;MAELWIGNVADDVTDEEIKEFLIRYGFPAFDEIQRVPGAGSRPAVLLTFNNVEPHSLRSLEGRVHNLFWKNRTINVNVVPPREEE
;
A
#
# COMPACT_ATOMS: atom_id res chain seq x y z
N MET A 1 -1.67 13.15 7.52
CA MET A 1 -1.99 12.35 6.32
C MET A 1 -0.76 11.59 5.91
N ALA A 2 -0.94 10.35 5.49
CA ALA A 2 0.12 9.51 5.00
C ALA A 2 -0.38 8.70 3.81
N GLU A 3 0.50 8.46 2.86
CA GLU A 3 0.19 7.75 1.62
C GLU A 3 1.03 6.47 1.58
N LEU A 4 0.43 5.37 1.13
CA LEU A 4 1.09 4.08 1.00
C LEU A 4 1.00 3.62 -0.45
N TRP A 5 2.16 3.42 -1.06
CA TRP A 5 2.29 2.86 -2.39
C TRP A 5 2.53 1.36 -2.31
N ILE A 6 1.67 0.55 -2.94
CA ILE A 6 1.87 -0.88 -3.09
C ILE A 6 2.04 -1.19 -4.57
N GLY A 7 3.26 -1.49 -4.98
CA GLY A 7 3.61 -1.92 -6.33
C GLY A 7 3.63 -3.45 -6.47
N ASN A 8 3.48 -3.91 -7.72
CA ASN A 8 3.48 -5.33 -8.07
C ASN A 8 2.35 -6.14 -7.40
N VAL A 9 1.21 -5.48 -7.14
CA VAL A 9 0.01 -6.18 -6.71
C VAL A 9 -0.45 -7.10 -7.85
N ALA A 10 -1.18 -8.17 -7.52
CA ALA A 10 -1.82 -8.97 -8.57
C ALA A 10 -3.05 -8.23 -9.10
N ASP A 11 -3.26 -8.25 -10.42
CA ASP A 11 -4.40 -7.59 -11.09
C ASP A 11 -5.75 -8.18 -10.63
N ASP A 12 -5.71 -9.46 -10.25
CA ASP A 12 -6.83 -10.24 -9.71
C ASP A 12 -7.23 -9.80 -8.28
N VAL A 13 -6.41 -8.98 -7.60
CA VAL A 13 -6.67 -8.56 -6.23
C VAL A 13 -7.67 -7.40 -6.22
N THR A 14 -8.75 -7.58 -5.47
CA THR A 14 -9.76 -6.54 -5.24
C THR A 14 -9.32 -5.58 -4.14
N ASP A 15 -9.92 -4.40 -4.11
CA ASP A 15 -9.73 -3.40 -3.06
C ASP A 15 -10.12 -3.94 -1.68
N GLU A 16 -11.13 -4.81 -1.63
CA GLU A 16 -11.52 -5.55 -0.43
C GLU A 16 -10.40 -6.48 0.07
N GLU A 17 -9.78 -7.27 -0.81
CA GLU A 17 -8.65 -8.15 -0.42
C GLU A 17 -7.45 -7.35 0.06
N ILE A 18 -7.16 -6.20 -0.57
CA ILE A 18 -6.10 -5.28 -0.12
C ILE A 18 -6.43 -4.75 1.28
N LYS A 19 -7.68 -4.37 1.51
CA LYS A 19 -8.15 -3.89 2.80
C LYS A 19 -8.03 -4.96 3.89
N GLU A 20 -8.47 -6.19 3.61
CA GLU A 20 -8.34 -7.31 4.55
C GLU A 20 -6.89 -7.67 4.82
N PHE A 21 -6.04 -7.65 3.80
CA PHE A 21 -4.60 -7.86 3.96
C PHE A 21 -4.03 -6.81 4.91
N LEU A 22 -4.28 -5.52 4.65
CA LEU A 22 -3.82 -4.42 5.50
C LEU A 22 -4.29 -4.60 6.96
N ILE A 23 -5.58 -4.85 7.16
CA ILE A 23 -6.18 -5.11 8.48
C ILE A 23 -5.50 -6.28 9.18
N ARG A 24 -5.23 -7.38 8.45
CA ARG A 24 -4.56 -8.57 8.98
C ARG A 24 -3.13 -8.28 9.45
N TYR A 25 -2.44 -7.35 8.79
CA TYR A 25 -1.09 -6.93 9.19
C TYR A 25 -1.08 -5.82 10.26
N GLY A 26 -2.25 -5.35 10.70
CA GLY A 26 -2.39 -4.31 11.71
C GLY A 26 -2.45 -2.89 11.17
N PHE A 27 -2.59 -2.73 9.85
CA PHE A 27 -2.94 -1.44 9.27
C PHE A 27 -4.44 -1.19 9.44
N PRO A 28 -4.86 0.06 9.67
CA PRO A 28 -6.27 0.40 9.60
C PRO A 28 -6.77 0.39 8.15
N ALA A 29 -8.09 0.53 7.99
CA ALA A 29 -8.68 0.76 6.68
C ALA A 29 -8.15 2.08 6.09
N PHE A 30 -7.79 2.06 4.80
CA PHE A 30 -7.48 3.26 4.05
C PHE A 30 -8.76 4.07 3.80
N ASP A 31 -8.63 5.39 3.71
CA ASP A 31 -9.73 6.29 3.37
C ASP A 31 -9.96 6.32 1.86
N GLU A 32 -8.88 6.29 1.08
CA GLU A 32 -8.92 6.35 -0.38
C GLU A 32 -7.98 5.34 -1.02
N ILE A 33 -8.39 4.79 -2.17
CA ILE A 33 -7.56 3.89 -2.97
C ILE A 33 -7.57 4.34 -4.43
N GLN A 34 -6.37 4.49 -4.99
CA GLN A 34 -6.15 4.80 -6.38
C GLN A 34 -5.34 3.69 -7.04
N ARG A 35 -5.98 2.93 -7.92
CA ARG A 35 -5.30 1.91 -8.72
C ARG A 35 -4.58 2.58 -9.89
N VAL A 36 -3.26 2.39 -9.96
CA VAL A 36 -2.42 2.86 -11.04
C VAL A 36 -2.13 1.66 -11.96
N PRO A 37 -2.75 1.59 -13.15
CA PRO A 37 -2.43 0.57 -14.13
C PRO A 37 -0.98 0.81 -14.57
N GLY A 38 -0.06 -0.01 -14.08
CA GLY A 38 1.34 0.11 -14.45
C GLY A 38 1.49 -0.16 -15.93
N ALA A 39 2.14 0.76 -16.65
CA ALA A 39 2.40 0.63 -18.08
C ALA A 39 3.14 -0.69 -18.39
N GLY A 40 2.38 -1.74 -18.72
CA GLY A 40 2.86 -2.96 -19.36
C GLY A 40 3.18 -4.19 -18.50
N SER A 41 3.34 -4.14 -17.16
CA SER A 41 3.66 -5.38 -16.40
C SER A 41 3.47 -5.38 -14.88
N ARG A 42 3.25 -4.24 -14.23
CA ARG A 42 3.20 -4.17 -12.75
C ARG A 42 2.13 -3.18 -12.28
N PRO A 43 0.88 -3.61 -12.08
CA PRO A 43 -0.11 -2.74 -11.47
C PRO A 43 0.34 -2.33 -10.07
N ALA A 44 -0.01 -1.11 -9.70
CA ALA A 44 0.27 -0.54 -8.41
C ALA A 44 -1.00 0.08 -7.84
N VAL A 45 -1.05 0.22 -6.52
CA VAL A 45 -2.14 0.92 -5.84
C VAL A 45 -1.54 1.95 -4.89
N LEU A 46 -2.11 3.13 -4.89
CA LEU A 46 -1.85 4.18 -3.93
C LEU A 46 -3.00 4.19 -2.93
N LEU A 47 -2.69 4.19 -1.66
CA LEU A 47 -3.65 4.18 -0.56
C LEU A 47 -3.42 5.43 0.28
N THR A 48 -4.49 6.17 0.55
CA THR A 48 -4.42 7.39 1.36
C THR A 48 -4.99 7.12 2.74
N PHE A 49 -4.24 7.50 3.76
CA PHE A 49 -4.60 7.37 5.16
C PHE A 49 -4.65 8.77 5.79
N ASN A 50 -5.85 9.23 6.15
CA ASN A 50 -6.01 10.52 6.80
C ASN A 50 -5.76 10.43 8.31
N ASN A 51 -6.13 9.30 8.91
CA ASN A 51 -6.12 9.08 10.36
C ASN A 51 -4.91 8.26 10.87
N VAL A 52 -3.86 8.12 10.05
CA VAL A 52 -2.68 7.32 10.40
C VAL A 52 -1.43 8.17 10.33
N GLU A 53 -0.58 8.00 11.33
CA GLU A 53 0.70 8.67 11.41
C GLU A 53 1.76 7.95 10.53
N PRO A 54 2.55 8.69 9.73
CA PRO A 54 3.54 8.09 8.84
C PRO A 54 4.61 7.28 9.57
N HIS A 55 4.90 7.58 10.84
CA HIS A 55 5.83 6.81 11.65
C HIS A 55 5.33 5.38 11.96
N SER A 56 4.04 5.22 12.24
CA SER A 56 3.42 3.90 12.44
C SER A 56 3.42 3.10 11.13
N LEU A 57 3.08 3.76 10.02
CA LEU A 57 3.12 3.13 8.70
C LEU A 57 4.52 2.68 8.32
N ARG A 58 5.57 3.45 8.62
CA ARG A 58 6.96 3.08 8.30
C ARG A 58 7.41 1.80 9.02
N SER A 59 6.98 1.62 10.26
CA SER A 59 7.26 0.38 11.02
C SER A 59 6.53 -0.84 10.44
N LEU A 60 5.31 -0.64 9.96
CA LEU A 60 4.51 -1.69 9.33
C LEU A 60 4.96 -1.98 7.89
N GLU A 61 5.32 -0.94 7.14
CA GLU A 61 5.87 -1.00 5.78
C GLU A 61 7.07 -1.93 5.77
N GLY A 62 8.06 -1.75 6.66
CA GLY A 62 9.21 -2.63 6.73
C GLY A 62 8.87 -4.12 6.96
N ARG A 63 7.68 -4.45 7.47
CA ARG A 63 7.21 -5.83 7.64
C ARG A 63 6.51 -6.40 6.42
N VAL A 64 5.76 -5.58 5.68
CA VAL A 64 5.03 -6.00 4.47
C VAL A 64 5.80 -5.70 3.18
N HIS A 65 6.87 -4.92 3.27
CA HIS A 65 7.78 -4.62 2.18
C HIS A 65 8.46 -5.92 1.72
N ASN A 66 8.47 -6.13 0.41
CA ASN A 66 9.04 -7.31 -0.22
C ASN A 66 8.37 -8.63 0.21
N LEU A 67 7.12 -8.56 0.65
CA LEU A 67 6.37 -9.74 1.10
C LEU A 67 5.86 -10.54 -0.11
N PHE A 68 5.93 -11.86 0.00
CA PHE A 68 5.42 -12.75 -1.03
C PHE A 68 3.92 -12.99 -0.82
N TRP A 69 3.09 -12.31 -1.62
CA TRP A 69 1.63 -12.37 -1.55
C TRP A 69 1.05 -12.77 -2.91
N LYS A 70 0.13 -13.74 -2.92
CA LYS A 70 -0.55 -14.24 -4.14
C LYS A 70 0.42 -14.54 -5.30
N ASN A 71 1.48 -15.30 -5.01
CA ASN A 71 2.49 -15.74 -5.98
C ASN A 71 3.35 -14.61 -6.59
N ARG A 72 3.36 -13.42 -5.97
CA ARG A 72 4.17 -12.27 -6.38
C ARG A 72 4.77 -11.58 -5.17
N THR A 73 5.89 -10.92 -5.38
CA THR A 73 6.53 -10.12 -4.32
C THR A 73 6.01 -8.68 -4.39
N ILE A 74 5.21 -8.27 -3.41
CA ILE A 74 4.67 -6.91 -3.37
C ILE A 74 5.72 -5.94 -2.81
N ASN A 75 5.72 -4.72 -3.35
CA ASN A 75 6.62 -3.65 -2.91
C ASN A 75 5.78 -2.58 -2.24
N VAL A 76 5.89 -2.45 -0.92
CA VAL A 76 5.15 -1.47 -0.14
C VAL A 76 6.09 -0.33 0.23
N ASN A 77 5.73 0.91 -0.04
CA ASN A 77 6.53 2.09 0.29
C ASN A 77 5.61 3.16 0.86
N VAL A 78 5.94 3.73 2.02
CA VAL A 78 5.27 4.92 2.52
C VAL A 78 5.76 6.11 1.72
N VAL A 79 4.84 6.78 1.02
CA VAL A 79 5.12 8.05 0.38
C VAL A 79 5.10 9.10 1.48
N PRO A 80 6.24 9.71 1.82
CA PRO A 80 6.24 10.82 2.77
C PRO A 80 5.36 11.94 2.19
N PRO A 81 4.62 12.69 3.03
CA PRO A 81 3.99 13.90 2.56
C PRO A 81 5.09 14.73 1.93
N ARG A 82 4.88 15.10 0.67
CA ARG A 82 5.79 15.97 -0.10
C ARG A 82 6.03 17.18 0.78
N GLU A 83 7.23 17.30 1.35
CA GLU A 83 7.68 18.53 1.96
C GLU A 83 7.82 19.50 0.79
N GLU A 84 6.78 20.31 0.59
CA GLU A 84 6.87 21.49 -0.26
C GLU A 84 7.84 22.44 0.46
N GLU A 85 9.10 22.45 0.02
CA GLU A 85 10.16 23.37 0.45
C GLU A 85 9.86 24.81 -0.01
#